data_AF-W4PMW4-F1
#
_entry.id   AF-W4PMW4-F1
#
_cell.length_a   1.000
_cell.length_b   1.000
_cell.length_c   1.000
_cell.angle_alpha   90.00
_cell.angle_beta   90.00
_cell.angle_gamma   90.00
#
_symmetry.space_group_name_H-M   'P 1'
#
loop_
_entity.id
_entity.type
_entity.pdbx_description
1 polymer ?
#
loop_
_entity_poly.entity_id
_entity_poly.type
_entity_poly.pdbx_seq_one_letter_code
_entity_poly.pdbx_strand_id
1 'polypeptide(L)' 'MGLTTIATALGEDAGTIEEVYEPFLIKEGFMKRTPRGREVTELAYKHLGRSLYSSQQTLFAD' A
#
# COMPACT_ATOMS: atom_id res chain seq x y z
N MET A 1 -0.15 14.65 2.68
CA MET A 1 -0.99 14.36 1.50
C MET A 1 -1.28 12.87 1.37
N GLY A 2 -0.33 12.00 1.01
CA GLY A 2 -0.64 10.56 0.82
C GLY A 2 -1.16 9.83 2.07
N LEU A 3 -0.46 9.91 3.21
CA LEU A 3 -0.89 9.26 4.46
C LEU A 3 -2.21 9.81 4.98
N THR A 4 -2.36 11.13 4.97
CA THR A 4 -3.58 11.81 5.44
C THR A 4 -4.80 11.38 4.62
N THR A 5 -4.66 11.19 3.30
CA THR A 5 -5.74 10.67 2.46
C THR A 5 -6.11 9.24 2.81
N ILE A 6 -5.13 8.36 3.06
CA ILE A 6 -5.36 6.97 3.47
C ILE A 6 -6.05 6.94 4.84
N ALA A 7 -5.57 7.74 5.80
CA ALA A 7 -6.14 7.86 7.14
C ALA A 7 -7.61 8.29 7.08
N THR A 8 -7.93 9.35 6.30
CA THR A 8 -9.32 9.78 6.08
C THR A 8 -10.17 8.67 5.45
N ALA A 9 -9.66 7.93 4.47
CA ALA A 9 -10.41 6.84 3.83
C ALA A 9 -10.68 5.66 4.78
N LEU A 10 -9.81 5.43 5.75
CA LEU A 10 -9.96 4.40 6.77
C LEU A 10 -10.74 4.88 8.01
N GLY A 11 -11.04 6.18 8.11
CA GLY A 11 -11.65 6.76 9.32
C GLY A 11 -10.71 6.75 10.53
N GLU A 12 -9.41 6.66 10.29
CA GLU A 12 -8.37 6.51 11.31
C GLU A 12 -7.54 7.79 11.44
N ASP A 13 -6.85 7.93 12.57
CA ASP A 13 -5.84 8.97 12.72
C ASP A 13 -4.54 8.59 11.98
N ALA A 14 -3.92 9.58 11.35
CA ALA A 14 -2.71 9.38 10.56
C ALA A 14 -1.52 8.90 11.42
N GLY A 15 -1.41 9.39 12.67
CA GLY A 15 -0.42 8.95 13.63
C GLY A 15 -0.66 7.50 14.06
N THR A 16 -1.92 7.10 14.23
CA THR A 16 -2.26 5.70 14.53
C THR A 16 -1.79 4.76 13.41
N ILE A 17 -2.02 5.10 12.14
CA ILE A 17 -1.48 4.33 11.01
C ILE A 17 0.05 4.24 11.08
N GLU A 18 0.71 5.38 11.31
CA GLU A 18 2.17 5.47 11.30
C GLU A 18 2.85 4.73 12.46
N GLU A 19 2.28 4.80 13.66
CA GLU A 19 2.89 4.35 14.91
C GLU A 19 2.45 2.94 15.31
N VAL A 20 1.25 2.51 14.89
CA VAL A 20 0.68 1.22 15.28
C VAL A 20 0.74 0.22 14.12
N TYR A 21 0.26 0.61 12.94
CA TYR A 21 0.06 -0.33 11.83
C TYR A 21 1.30 -0.51 10.95
N GLU A 22 1.91 0.60 10.51
CA GLU A 22 3.06 0.56 9.62
C GLU A 22 4.27 -0.24 10.17
N PRO A 23 4.61 -0.22 11.48
CA PRO A 23 5.75 -0.98 11.99
C PRO A 23 5.64 -2.48 11.70
N PHE A 24 4.45 -3.07 11.88
CA PHE A 24 4.20 -4.47 11.57
C PHE A 24 4.27 -4.72 10.07
N LEU A 25 3.56 -3.92 9.27
CA LEU A 25 3.50 -4.11 7.82
C LEU A 25 4.86 -3.92 7.14
N ILE A 26 5.72 -3.04 7.66
CA ILE A 26 7.09 -2.87 7.19
C ILE A 26 7.96 -4.06 7.62
N LYS A 27 7.84 -4.50 8.89
CA LYS A 27 8.61 -5.63 9.41
C LYS A 27 8.33 -6.94 8.67
N GLU A 28 7.07 -7.21 8.38
CA GLU A 28 6.66 -8.40 7.61
C GLU A 28 6.89 -8.24 6.09
N GLY A 29 7.35 -7.06 5.65
CA GLY A 29 7.69 -6.82 4.25
C GLY A 29 6.50 -6.58 3.34
N PHE A 30 5.32 -6.23 3.88
CA PHE A 30 4.11 -5.92 3.11
C PHE A 30 4.09 -4.50 2.55
N MET A 31 4.77 -3.55 3.19
CA MET A 31 4.86 -2.18 2.69
C MET A 31 6.24 -1.57 2.93
N LYS A 32 6.55 -0.49 2.23
CA LYS A 32 7.74 0.34 2.43
C LYS A 32 7.41 1.82 2.36
N ARG A 33 8.17 2.64 3.11
CA ARG A 33 8.19 4.10 2.96
C ARG A 33 9.17 4.47 1.85
N THR A 34 8.77 5.38 0.98
CA THR A 34 9.62 5.95 -0.09
C THR A 34 9.54 7.48 -0.03
N PRO A 35 10.47 8.21 -0.66
CA PRO A 35 10.36 9.67 -0.77
C PRO A 35 9.06 10.16 -1.43
N ARG A 36 8.43 9.31 -2.25
CA ARG A 36 7.17 9.61 -2.95
C ARG A 36 5.92 9.22 -2.15
N GLY A 37 6.04 8.49 -1.05
CA GLY A 37 4.92 8.00 -0.24
C GLY A 37 5.05 6.55 0.20
N ARG A 38 3.93 5.94 0.58
CA ARG A 38 3.86 4.53 0.97
C ARG A 38 3.64 3.67 -0.27
N GLU A 39 4.38 2.57 -0.37
CA GLU A 39 4.27 1.62 -1.47
C GLU A 39 4.04 0.21 -0.90
N VAL A 40 3.05 -0.49 -1.43
CA VAL A 40 2.79 -1.90 -1.12
C VAL A 40 3.73 -2.80 -1.92
N THR A 41 4.27 -3.84 -1.29
CA THR A 41 5.21 -4.76 -1.94
C THR A 41 4.47 -5.86 -2.68
N GLU A 42 5.17 -6.59 -3.56
CA GLU A 42 4.59 -7.77 -4.21
C GLU A 42 4.10 -8.82 -3.21
N LEU A 43 4.73 -8.91 -2.04
CA LEU A 43 4.32 -9.83 -0.98
C LEU A 43 2.92 -9.50 -0.48
N ALA A 44 2.58 -8.22 -0.32
CA ALA A 44 1.23 -7.81 0.06
C ALA A 44 0.20 -8.17 -1.01
N TYR A 45 0.51 -7.95 -2.29
CA TYR A 45 -0.37 -8.36 -3.39
C TYR A 45 -0.64 -9.86 -3.37
N LYS A 46 0.42 -10.67 -3.23
CA LYS A 46 0.30 -12.13 -3.12
C LYS A 46 -0.52 -12.55 -1.90
N HIS A 47 -0.28 -11.95 -0.74
CA HIS A 47 -1.01 -12.23 0.50
C HIS A 47 -2.51 -11.91 0.39
N LEU A 48 -2.85 -10.83 -0.31
CA LEU A 48 -4.23 -10.41 -0.53
C LEU A 48 -4.91 -11.13 -1.71
N GLY A 49 -4.23 -12.08 -2.38
CA GLY A 49 -4.74 -12.75 -3.57
C GLY A 49 -5.00 -11.80 -4.75
N ARG A 50 -4.26 -10.69 -4.83
CA ARG A 50 -4.40 -9.66 -5.87
C ARG A 50 -3.25 -9.79 -6.88
N SER A 51 -3.57 -9.62 -8.17
CA SER A 51 -2.54 -9.44 -9.20
C SER A 51 -2.07 -7.98 -9.20
N LEU A 52 -0.76 -7.75 -9.23
CA LEU A 52 -0.16 -6.44 -9.54
C LEU A 52 -0.65 -5.92 -10.90
N TYR A 53 -0.92 -6.85 -11.81
CA TYR A 53 -1.50 -6.62 -13.12
C TYR A 53 -2.97 -7.06 -13.09
N SER A 54 -3.80 -6.30 -12.38
CA SER A 54 -5.25 -6.45 -12.48
C SER A 54 -5.70 -5.97 -13.86
N SER A 55 -5.60 -6.84 -14.88
CA SER A 55 -6.35 -6.74 -16.15
C SER A 55 -6.49 -5.33 -16.74
N GLN A 56 -5.47 -4.47 -16.61
CA GLN A 56 -5.34 -3.37 -17.52
C GLN A 56 -4.78 -4.03 -18.76
N GLN A 57 -5.67 -4.37 -19.71
CA GLN A 57 -5.28 -4.62 -21.09
C GLN A 57 -4.22 -3.57 -21.39
N THR A 58 -2.98 -4.02 -21.57
CA THR A 58 -1.92 -3.13 -22.03
C THR A 58 -2.49 -2.50 -23.28
N LEU A 59 -2.65 -1.18 -23.27
CA LEU A 59 -3.28 -0.40 -24.35
C LEU A 59 -2.55 -0.53 -25.71
N PHE A 60 -1.53 -1.39 -25.75
CA PHE A 60 -0.56 -1.64 -26.81
C PHE A 60 -0.35 -3.15 -27.04
N ALA A 61 -1.34 -4.00 -26.71
CA ALA A 61 -1.34 -5.41 -27.12
C ALA A 61 -2.06 -5.59 -28.46
N ASP A 62 -1.72 -4.75 -29.45
CA ASP A 62 -1.87 -4.94 -30.90
C ASP A 62 -0.79 -4.10 -31.60
#